data_AF-W2TMN4-F1
#
_entry.id   AF-W2TMN4-F1
#
_cell.length_a   1.000
_cell.length_b   1.000
_cell.length_c   1.000
_cell.angle_alpha   90.00
_cell.angle_beta   90.00
_cell.angle_gamma   90.00
#
_symmetry.space_group_name_H-M   'P 1'
#
loop_
_entity.id
_entity.type
_entity.pdbx_description
1 polymer ?
#
loop_
_entity_poly.entity_id
_entity_poly.type
_entity_poly.pdbx_seq_one_letter_code
_entity_poly.pdbx_strand_id
1 'polypeptide(L)'
;MGCPAYDFARLFSSCLSGKDRREHWEELLEEFYGYLKEEIDGMEIPYTLEQLKEAYCRIIPICGIMIVPVIVPLFDILCNDPDEEQKKKSLDIAMEKTECLLDDMFYYHERNMKRIRGEQAV
;
A
#
# COMPACT_ATOMS: atom_id res chain seq x y z
N MET A 1 4.91 10.76 16.34
CA MET A 1 5.56 11.00 15.05
C MET A 1 4.93 10.05 14.04
N GLY A 2 4.34 10.58 12.96
CA GLY A 2 3.78 9.79 11.86
C GLY A 2 4.83 9.48 10.80
N CYS A 3 4.56 8.49 9.95
CA CYS A 3 5.40 8.13 8.81
C CYS A 3 4.50 8.12 7.56
N PRO A 4 4.54 9.16 6.71
CA PRO A 4 3.63 9.27 5.57
C PRO A 4 3.65 8.05 4.66
N ALA A 5 4.83 7.47 4.41
CA ALA A 5 4.95 6.23 3.64
C ALA A 5 4.14 5.07 4.25
N TYR A 6 4.16 4.92 5.57
CA TYR A 6 3.39 3.90 6.27
C TYR A 6 1.88 4.18 6.21
N ASP A 7 1.50 5.44 6.45
CA ASP A 7 0.11 5.89 6.43
C ASP A 7 -0.52 5.66 5.05
N PHE A 8 0.19 6.01 3.97
CA PHE A 8 -0.25 5.78 2.59
C PHE A 8 -0.24 4.30 2.19
N ALA A 9 0.77 3.53 2.59
CA ALA A 9 0.76 2.09 2.36
C ALA A 9 -0.48 1.44 2.98
N ARG A 10 -0.84 1.82 4.21
CA ARG A 10 -2.06 1.35 4.86
C ARG A 10 -3.32 1.82 4.13
N LEU A 11 -3.42 3.12 3.84
CA LEU A 11 -4.58 3.73 3.20
C LEU A 11 -4.86 3.10 1.83
N PHE A 12 -3.84 2.99 0.98
CA PHE A 12 -3.97 2.42 -0.35
C PHE A 12 -4.33 0.94 -0.31
N SER A 13 -3.72 0.17 0.59
CA SER A 13 -4.08 -1.26 0.77
C SER A 13 -5.52 -1.46 1.24
N SER A 14 -6.08 -0.55 2.06
CA SER A 14 -7.48 -0.65 2.48
C SER A 14 -8.48 -0.16 1.44
N CYS A 15 -8.19 0.98 0.80
CA CYS A 15 -9.20 1.71 0.02
C CYS A 15 -9.20 1.36 -1.46
N LEU A 16 -8.04 1.08 -2.07
CA LEU A 16 -7.92 0.85 -3.51
C LEU A 16 -8.02 -0.62 -3.86
N SER A 17 -8.47 -0.94 -5.09
CA SER A 17 -8.25 -2.28 -5.65
C SER A 17 -6.75 -2.55 -5.78
N GLY A 18 -6.37 -3.83 -5.91
CA GLY A 18 -4.99 -4.19 -6.19
C GLY A 18 -4.47 -3.51 -7.46
N LYS A 19 -5.30 -3.51 -8.51
CA LYS A 19 -5.03 -2.81 -9.77
C LYS A 19 -4.79 -1.30 -9.57
N ASP A 20 -5.76 -0.58 -9.00
CA ASP A 20 -5.67 0.88 -8.88
C ASP A 20 -4.49 1.31 -8.01
N ARG A 21 -4.19 0.56 -6.94
CA ARG A 21 -3.00 0.80 -6.12
C ARG A 21 -1.72 0.70 -6.95
N ARG A 22 -1.57 -0.33 -7.78
CA ARG A 22 -0.37 -0.55 -8.59
C ARG A 22 -0.22 0.51 -9.68
N GLU A 23 -1.32 0.95 -10.28
CA GLU A 23 -1.32 1.92 -11.37
C GLU A 23 -1.13 3.37 -10.88
N HIS A 24 -1.67 3.73 -9.70
CA HIS A 24 -1.80 5.14 -9.30
C HIS A 24 -1.01 5.55 -8.04
N TRP A 25 -0.30 4.63 -7.36
CA TRP A 25 0.38 4.99 -6.10
C TRP A 25 1.38 6.15 -6.24
N GLU A 26 2.08 6.26 -7.37
CA GLU A 26 3.05 7.35 -7.60
C GLU A 26 2.36 8.72 -7.70
N GLU A 27 1.31 8.80 -8.52
CA GLU A 27 0.51 10.02 -8.72
C GLU A 27 -0.13 10.47 -7.40
N LEU A 28 -0.65 9.54 -6.61
CA LEU A 28 -1.26 9.85 -5.31
C LEU A 28 -0.23 10.37 -4.29
N LEU A 29 1.01 9.86 -4.31
CA LEU A 29 2.08 10.38 -3.46
C LEU A 29 2.60 11.73 -3.94
N GLU A 30 2.61 11.97 -5.25
CA GLU A 30 2.94 13.27 -5.84
C GLU A 30 1.93 14.35 -5.42
N GLU A 31 0.64 14.02 -5.52
CA GLU A 31 -0.45 14.91 -5.12
C GLU A 31 -0.37 15.25 -3.62
N PHE A 32 -0.16 14.24 -2.77
CA PHE A 32 0.08 14.47 -1.34
C PHE A 32 1.30 15.36 -1.11
N TYR A 33 2.41 15.09 -1.79
CA TYR A 33 3.63 15.87 -1.63
C TYR A 33 3.42 17.32 -2.08
N GLY A 34 2.57 17.56 -3.09
CA GLY A 34 2.09 18.88 -3.50
C GLY A 34 1.39 19.63 -2.36
N TYR A 35 0.35 19.04 -1.78
CA TYR A 35 -0.34 19.61 -0.62
C TYR A 35 0.62 19.87 0.55
N LEU A 36 1.55 18.95 0.81
CA LEU A 36 2.55 19.12 1.85
C LEU A 36 3.42 20.37 1.61
N LYS A 37 3.78 20.71 0.36
CA LYS A 37 4.55 21.93 0.08
C LYS A 37 3.75 23.20 0.39
N GLU A 38 2.46 23.18 0.08
CA GLU A 38 1.57 24.31 0.30
C GLU A 38 1.38 24.57 1.81
N GLU A 39 1.19 23.50 2.60
CA GLU A 39 0.93 23.60 4.04
C GLU A 39 2.18 23.96 4.88
N ILE A 40 3.38 23.67 4.39
CA ILE A 40 4.64 23.91 5.12
C ILE A 40 5.06 25.40 5.12
N ASP A 41 4.34 26.28 4.40
CA ASP A 41 4.46 27.76 4.41
C ASP A 41 5.90 28.28 4.49
N GLY A 42 6.74 27.87 3.52
CA GLY A 42 8.12 28.35 3.40
C GLY A 42 9.12 27.72 4.36
N MET A 43 8.72 26.77 5.21
CA MET A 43 9.66 25.92 5.94
C MET A 43 10.32 24.89 4.99
N GLU A 44 11.48 24.38 5.40
CA GLU A 44 12.16 23.33 4.64
C GLU A 44 11.42 22.00 4.78
N ILE A 45 11.16 21.33 3.64
CA ILE A 45 10.54 20.01 3.64
C ILE A 45 11.58 18.98 4.09
N PRO A 46 11.27 18.12 5.08
CA PRO A 46 12.28 17.24 5.71
C PRO A 46 12.73 16.06 4.82
N TYR A 47 12.12 15.85 3.66
CA TYR A 47 12.45 14.79 2.72
C TYR A 47 12.03 15.18 1.30
N THR A 48 12.65 14.56 0.29
CA THR A 48 12.25 14.72 -1.12
C THR A 48 11.08 13.81 -1.49
N LEU A 49 10.44 14.09 -2.62
CA LEU A 49 9.40 13.22 -3.18
C LEU A 49 9.94 11.81 -3.45
N GLU A 50 11.17 11.70 -3.97
CA GLU A 50 11.82 10.43 -4.27
C GLU A 50 12.09 9.64 -2.99
N GLN A 51 12.46 10.32 -1.90
CA GLN A 51 12.60 9.68 -0.59
C GLN A 51 11.26 9.15 -0.07
N LEU A 52 10.16 9.89 -0.28
CA LEU A 52 8.82 9.43 0.07
C LEU A 52 8.40 8.21 -0.76
N LYS A 53 8.54 8.26 -2.09
CA LYS A 53 8.23 7.13 -2.98
C LYS A 53 9.06 5.89 -2.64
N GLU A 54 10.36 6.08 -2.39
CA GLU A 54 11.26 5.00 -1.98
C GLU A 54 10.85 4.42 -0.62
N ALA A 55 10.51 5.26 0.36
CA ALA A 55 10.06 4.81 1.67
C ALA A 55 8.74 4.02 1.58
N TYR A 56 7.80 4.44 0.72
CA TYR A 56 6.57 3.71 0.43
C TYR A 56 6.89 2.30 -0.10
N CYS A 57 7.70 2.18 -1.16
CA CYS A 57 8.09 0.89 -1.72
C CYS A 57 8.80 -0.02 -0.68
N ARG A 58 9.59 0.57 0.21
CA ARG A 58 10.29 -0.17 1.27
C ARG A 58 9.35 -0.74 2.33
N ILE A 59 8.29 -0.03 2.66
CA ILE A 59 7.43 -0.40 3.78
C ILE A 59 6.34 -1.41 3.38
N ILE A 60 6.02 -1.56 2.09
CA ILE A 60 4.95 -2.47 1.61
C ILE A 60 5.04 -3.88 2.19
N PRO A 61 6.20 -4.59 2.22
CA PRO A 61 6.24 -5.94 2.77
C PRO A 61 5.87 -6.00 4.26
N ILE A 62 6.30 -5.00 5.03
CA ILE A 62 5.99 -4.89 6.46
C ILE A 62 4.49 -4.58 6.65
N CYS A 63 3.96 -3.63 5.88
CA CYS A 63 2.53 -3.32 5.88
C CYS A 63 1.66 -4.53 5.56
N GLY A 64 2.02 -5.29 4.53
CA GLY A 64 1.30 -6.49 4.15
C GLY A 64 1.30 -7.55 5.25
N ILE A 65 2.45 -7.82 5.89
CA ILE A 65 2.54 -8.74 7.03
C ILE A 65 1.58 -8.33 8.16
N MET A 66 1.43 -7.03 8.43
CA MET A 66 0.51 -6.54 9.46
C MET A 66 -0.97 -6.68 9.08
N ILE A 67 -1.30 -6.72 7.79
CA ILE A 67 -2.68 -6.89 7.30
C ILE A 67 -3.08 -8.37 7.28
N VAL A 68 -2.16 -9.30 7.03
CA VAL A 68 -2.44 -10.75 6.93
C VAL A 68 -3.32 -11.30 8.07
N PRO A 69 -3.08 -10.98 9.37
CA PRO A 69 -3.93 -11.46 10.46
C PRO A 69 -5.40 -10.99 10.39
N VAL A 70 -5.68 -9.90 9.67
CA VAL A 70 -7.02 -9.33 9.49
C VAL A 70 -7.78 -10.01 8.34
N ILE A 71 -7.06 -10.62 7.40
CA ILE A 71 -7.65 -11.24 6.21
C ILE A 71 -8.59 -12.39 6.60
N VAL A 72 -8.15 -13.32 7.45
CA VAL A 72 -8.98 -14.48 7.82
C VAL A 72 -10.29 -14.06 8.52
N PRO A 73 -10.28 -13.19 9.56
CA PRO A 73 -11.51 -12.66 10.14
C PRO A 73 -12.39 -11.90 9.14
N LEU A 74 -11.80 -11.14 8.21
CA LEU A 74 -12.55 -10.44 7.17
C LEU A 74 -13.32 -11.45 6.29
N PHE A 75 -12.66 -12.50 5.82
CA PHE A 75 -13.33 -13.53 5.01
C PHE A 75 -14.42 -14.28 5.78
N ASP A 76 -14.23 -14.56 7.07
CA ASP A 76 -15.27 -15.18 7.91
C ASP A 76 -16.51 -14.28 8.00
N ILE A 77 -16.32 -12.97 8.22
CA ILE A 77 -17.43 -12.00 8.22
C ILE A 77 -18.15 -11.99 6.86
N LEU A 78 -17.40 -11.93 5.76
CA LEU A 78 -17.97 -11.86 4.41
C LEU A 78 -18.71 -13.14 4.01
N CYS A 79 -18.20 -14.32 4.39
CA CYS A 79 -18.85 -15.61 4.11
C CYS A 79 -20.19 -15.78 4.82
N ASN A 80 -20.39 -15.08 5.93
CA ASN A 80 -21.61 -15.14 6.75
C ASN A 80 -22.66 -14.09 6.36
N ASP A 81 -22.44 -13.31 5.29
CA ASP A 81 -23.42 -12.35 4.77
C ASP A 81 -24.67 -13.11 4.24
N PRO A 82 -25.90 -12.77 4.70
CA PRO A 82 -27.13 -13.46 4.30
C PRO A 82 -27.57 -13.15 2.86
N ASP A 83 -27.08 -12.07 2.24
CA ASP A 83 -27.34 -11.74 0.85
C ASP A 83 -26.30 -12.43 -0.04
N GLU A 84 -26.69 -13.48 -0.77
CA GLU A 84 -25.79 -14.26 -1.60
C GLU A 84 -25.17 -13.45 -2.77
N GLU A 85 -25.86 -12.44 -3.29
CA GLU A 85 -25.30 -11.59 -4.36
C GLU A 85 -24.22 -10.65 -3.79
N GLN A 86 -24.54 -10.00 -2.67
CA GLN A 86 -23.60 -9.12 -1.98
C GLN A 86 -22.40 -9.88 -1.41
N LYS A 87 -22.62 -11.06 -0.83
CA LYS A 87 -21.59 -11.98 -0.36
C LYS A 87 -20.61 -12.33 -1.48
N LYS A 88 -21.12 -12.80 -2.62
CA LYS A 88 -20.29 -13.15 -3.76
C LYS A 88 -19.44 -11.95 -4.22
N LYS A 89 -20.07 -10.79 -4.40
CA LYS A 89 -19.38 -9.57 -4.82
C LYS A 89 -18.29 -9.14 -3.82
N SER A 90 -18.59 -9.14 -2.52
CA SER A 90 -17.63 -8.79 -1.48
C SER A 90 -16.46 -9.77 -1.42
N LEU A 91 -16.72 -11.07 -1.56
CA LEU A 91 -15.69 -12.10 -1.58
C LEU A 91 -14.77 -11.96 -2.80
N ASP A 92 -15.33 -11.72 -3.99
CA ASP A 92 -14.55 -11.47 -5.21
C ASP A 92 -13.59 -10.26 -5.03
N ILE A 93 -14.08 -9.17 -4.44
CA ILE A 93 -13.26 -7.98 -4.12
C ILE A 93 -12.18 -8.29 -3.08
N ALA A 94 -12.54 -9.00 -2.00
CA ALA A 94 -11.60 -9.34 -0.94
C ALA A 94 -10.50 -10.30 -1.44
N MET A 95 -10.84 -11.23 -2.34
CA MET A 95 -9.90 -12.12 -3.00
C MET A 95 -8.91 -11.35 -3.87
N GLU A 96 -9.40 -10.49 -4.78
CA GLU A 96 -8.52 -9.67 -5.65
C GLU A 96 -7.54 -8.83 -4.82
N LYS A 97 -8.04 -8.16 -3.77
CA LYS A 97 -7.21 -7.33 -2.89
C LYS A 97 -6.16 -8.17 -2.16
N THR A 98 -6.54 -9.37 -1.70
CA THR A 98 -5.65 -10.29 -0.97
C THR A 98 -4.55 -10.82 -1.87
N GLU A 99 -4.90 -11.33 -3.04
CA GLU A 99 -3.94 -11.83 -4.04
C GLU A 99 -2.95 -10.73 -4.41
N CYS A 100 -3.44 -9.54 -4.76
CA CYS A 100 -2.58 -8.43 -5.13
C CYS A 100 -1.69 -7.97 -3.98
N LEU A 101 -2.18 -7.96 -2.73
CA LEU A 101 -1.38 -7.61 -1.56
C LEU A 101 -0.23 -8.60 -1.36
N LEU A 102 -0.50 -9.90 -1.45
CA LEU A 102 0.52 -10.94 -1.27
C LEU A 102 1.58 -10.86 -2.37
N ASP A 103 1.17 -10.68 -3.62
CA ASP A 103 2.08 -10.46 -4.75
C ASP A 103 2.95 -9.22 -4.53
N ASP A 104 2.36 -8.10 -4.10
CA ASP A 104 3.09 -6.86 -3.81
C ASP A 104 4.11 -7.08 -2.69
N MET A 105 3.75 -7.81 -1.63
CA MET A 105 4.66 -8.14 -0.55
C MET A 105 5.90 -8.88 -1.06
N PHE A 106 5.72 -9.90 -1.88
CA PHE A 106 6.85 -10.67 -2.44
C PHE A 106 7.68 -9.82 -3.39
N TYR A 107 7.04 -9.11 -4.32
CA TYR A 107 7.70 -8.24 -5.28
C TYR A 107 8.56 -7.19 -4.59
N TYR A 108 7.98 -6.42 -3.66
CA TYR A 108 8.70 -5.36 -2.97
C TYR A 108 9.73 -5.93 -2.00
N HIS A 109 9.49 -7.08 -1.36
CA HIS A 109 10.51 -7.73 -0.55
C HIS A 109 11.75 -8.08 -1.38
N GLU A 110 11.57 -8.74 -2.53
CA GLU A 110 12.67 -9.11 -3.41
C GLU A 110 13.41 -7.86 -3.93
N ARG A 111 12.65 -6.85 -4.39
CA ARG A 111 13.17 -5.56 -4.84
C ARG A 111 14.03 -4.88 -3.76
N ASN A 112 13.55 -4.88 -2.51
CA ASN A 112 14.28 -4.29 -1.38
C ASN A 112 15.54 -5.10 -1.03
N MET A 113 15.48 -6.43 -1.09
CA MET A 113 16.63 -7.30 -0.85
C MET A 113 17.73 -7.12 -1.91
N LYS A 114 17.38 -7.03 -3.20
CA LYS A 114 18.33 -6.71 -4.29
C LYS A 114 19.03 -5.38 -4.04
N ARG A 115 18.29 -4.37 -3.58
CA ARG A 115 18.84 -3.05 -3.26
C ARG A 115 19.82 -3.10 -2.08
N ILE A 116 19.50 -3.83 -1.01
CA ILE A 116 20.38 -4.03 0.15
C ILE A 116 21.69 -4.71 -0.26
N ARG A 117 21.64 -5.65 -1.20
CA ARG A 117 22.81 -6.35 -1.74
C ARG A 117 23.62 -5.54 -2.75
N GLY A 118 23.14 -4.37 -3.16
CA GLY A 118 23.79 -3.55 -4.19
C GLY A 118 23.64 -4.08 -5.61
N GLU A 119 22.65 -4.93 -5.87
CA GLU A 119 22.42 -5.60 -7.16
C GLU A 119 21.58 -4.74 -8.14
N GLN A 120 21.13 -3.56 -7.72
CA GLN A 120 20.48 -2.59 -8.60
C GLN A 120 21.52 -1.63 -9.19
N ALA A 121 21.84 -1.80 -10.48
CA ALA A 121 22.49 -0.75 -11.27
C ALA A 121 21.53 0.44 -11.42
N VAL A 122 22.12 1.64 -11.38
CA VAL A 122 21.47 2.97 -11.50
C VAL A 122 20.37 3.01 -12.55
#